data_AF-A0A497FJB4-F1
#
_entry.id   AF-A0A497FJB4-F1
#
_cell.length_a   1.000
_cell.length_b   1.000
_cell.length_c   1.000
_cell.angle_alpha   90.00
_cell.angle_beta   90.00
_cell.angle_gamma   90.00
#
_symmetry.space_group_name_H-M   'P 1'
#
loop_
_entity.id
_entity.type
_entity.pdbx_description
1 polymer ?
#
loop_
_entity_poly.entity_id
_entity_poly.type
_entity_poly.pdbx_seq_one_letter_code
_entity_poly.pdbx_strand_id
1 'polypeptide(L)'
;MVVRLQPLIPGVFRGEEEVDEYFSLLKSAGVRQVIVEVLRCRRGDLKMLSKLIESPIYEEEKFWIPYSPRKPEIDVIKPNREWIYKKFDVLKNVAVRQGIGFATCKEGLFDLHTIPNCCGIHYLENYKLRPTLYEFWKYGKLNFREVLNFLEDEKYIYGEKLDKYPRSIRKGLKVHEKILLEVLLESKILSKIAPVFSQ
;
A
#
# COMPACT_ATOMS: atom_id res chain seq x y z
N MET A 1 13.72 -6.70 11.77
CA MET A 1 12.43 -6.21 12.28
C MET A 1 11.69 -5.44 11.19
N VAL A 2 10.35 -5.50 11.15
CA VAL A 2 9.50 -4.74 10.21
C VAL A 2 8.64 -3.77 11.02
N VAL A 3 8.58 -2.50 10.61
CA VAL A 3 7.80 -1.45 11.28
C VAL A 3 6.70 -0.94 10.36
N ARG A 4 5.55 -0.59 10.94
CA ARG A 4 4.38 -0.07 10.21
C ARG A 4 4.13 1.37 10.65
N LEU A 5 4.36 2.31 9.73
CA LEU A 5 3.96 3.71 9.87
C LEU A 5 2.54 3.85 9.30
N GLN A 6 1.56 3.38 10.07
CA GLN A 6 0.19 3.19 9.62
C GLN A 6 -0.82 3.55 10.73
N PRO A 7 -1.48 4.71 10.65
CA PRO A 7 -1.43 5.67 9.55
C PRO A 7 -0.24 6.63 9.61
N LEU A 8 0.26 7.05 8.44
CA LEU A 8 0.95 8.33 8.29
C LEU A 8 -0.09 9.45 8.36
N ILE A 9 0.00 10.28 9.40
CA ILE A 9 -0.90 11.40 9.64
C ILE A 9 -0.26 12.68 9.05
N PRO A 10 -0.96 13.43 8.16
CA PRO A 10 -0.46 14.70 7.64
C PRO A 10 -0.06 15.68 8.76
N GLY A 11 1.09 16.32 8.65
CA GLY A 11 1.57 17.29 9.65
C GLY A 11 2.30 16.71 10.86
N VAL A 12 2.35 15.37 11.05
CA VAL A 12 3.17 14.76 12.12
C VAL A 12 4.66 14.96 11.88
N PHE A 13 5.10 14.85 10.62
CA PHE A 13 6.45 15.21 10.23
C PHE A 13 6.44 16.60 9.59
N ARG A 14 7.00 17.59 10.29
CA ARG A 14 7.05 19.01 9.89
C ARG A 14 8.17 19.31 8.90
N GLY A 15 9.23 18.51 8.89
CA GLY A 15 10.39 18.65 7.99
C GLY A 15 11.00 17.31 7.57
N GLU A 16 12.00 17.37 6.69
CA GLU A 16 12.80 16.18 6.33
C GLU A 16 13.73 15.75 7.49
N GLU A 17 14.21 16.70 8.31
CA GLU A 17 15.05 16.44 9.49
C GLU A 17 14.38 15.47 10.47
N GLU A 18 13.10 15.69 10.82
CA GLU A 18 12.33 14.78 11.68
C GLU A 18 12.14 13.39 11.06
N VAL A 19 12.08 13.32 9.73
CA VAL A 19 12.01 12.04 9.01
C VAL A 19 13.37 11.33 9.10
N ASP A 20 14.47 12.03 8.86
CA ASP A 20 15.82 11.49 8.99
C ASP A 20 16.09 10.98 10.41
N GLU A 21 15.71 11.74 11.44
CA GLU A 21 15.80 11.33 12.85
C GLU A 21 14.99 10.05 13.11
N TYR A 22 13.74 10.00 12.65
CA TYR A 22 12.89 8.82 12.80
C TYR A 22 13.53 7.58 12.17
N PHE A 23 14.02 7.68 10.93
CA PHE A 23 14.66 6.55 10.27
C PHE A 23 16.03 6.18 10.86
N SER A 24 16.77 7.14 11.42
CA SER A 24 18.00 6.88 12.17
C SER A 24 17.74 6.04 13.42
N LEU A 25 16.66 6.35 14.15
CA LEU A 25 16.22 5.54 15.31
C LEU A 25 15.81 4.13 14.87
N LEU A 26 15.05 3.99 13.78
CA LEU A 26 14.69 2.69 13.24
C LEU A 26 15.91 1.88 12.82
N LYS A 27 16.90 2.52 12.18
CA LYS A 27 18.15 1.86 11.80
C LYS A 27 18.90 1.35 13.02
N SER A 28 19.03 2.18 14.04
CA SER A 28 19.66 1.85 15.31
C SER A 28 18.98 0.67 16.02
N ALA A 29 17.65 0.54 15.85
CA ALA A 29 16.87 -0.58 16.37
C ALA A 29 16.88 -1.85 15.49
N GLY A 30 17.68 -1.88 14.40
CA GLY A 30 17.77 -3.05 13.52
C GLY A 30 16.53 -3.29 12.63
N VAL A 31 15.77 -2.23 12.35
CA VAL A 31 14.65 -2.29 11.40
C VAL A 31 15.19 -2.51 9.99
N ARG A 32 14.58 -3.46 9.27
CA ARG A 32 14.94 -3.83 7.90
C ARG A 32 13.95 -3.32 6.87
N GLN A 33 12.72 -3.04 7.30
CA GLN A 33 11.64 -2.59 6.41
C GLN A 33 10.66 -1.69 7.16
N VAL A 34 10.21 -0.63 6.49
CA VAL A 34 9.07 0.21 6.88
C VAL A 34 7.94 0.04 5.88
N ILE A 35 6.72 -0.10 6.40
CA ILE A 35 5.49 -0.19 5.63
C ILE A 35 4.64 1.05 5.95
N VAL A 36 4.27 1.81 4.93
CA VAL A 36 3.50 3.05 5.10
C VAL A 36 2.10 2.93 4.49
N GLU A 37 1.09 3.45 5.19
CA GLU A 37 -0.31 3.61 4.75
C GLU A 37 -0.76 4.98 5.25
N VAL A 38 -1.40 5.79 4.41
CA VAL A 38 -1.81 7.14 4.82
C VAL A 38 -3.08 7.08 5.67
N LEU A 39 -3.30 8.10 6.49
CA LEU A 39 -4.54 8.30 7.22
C LEU A 39 -5.79 8.16 6.33
N ARG A 40 -6.75 7.39 6.83
CA ARG A 40 -8.12 7.31 6.35
C ARG A 40 -9.03 7.56 7.53
N CYS A 41 -9.88 8.56 7.45
CA CYS A 41 -10.75 8.96 8.56
C CYS A 41 -12.13 9.36 8.03
N ARG A 42 -13.08 9.58 8.93
CA ARG A 42 -14.34 10.22 8.54
C ARG A 42 -14.12 11.71 8.37
N ARG A 43 -14.93 12.37 7.53
CA ARG A 43 -14.83 13.82 7.35
C ARG A 43 -15.10 14.59 8.64
N GLY A 44 -16.02 14.09 9.46
CA GLY A 44 -16.32 14.65 10.78
C GLY A 44 -15.12 14.67 11.74
N ASP A 45 -14.12 13.80 11.55
CA ASP A 45 -12.94 13.71 12.41
C ASP A 45 -11.91 14.82 12.12
N LEU A 46 -11.99 15.48 10.95
CA LEU A 46 -11.00 16.49 10.53
C LEU A 46 -10.91 17.66 11.50
N LYS A 47 -12.04 18.08 12.09
CA LYS A 47 -12.06 19.18 13.07
C LYS A 47 -11.27 18.84 14.33
N MET A 48 -11.36 17.60 14.80
CA MET A 48 -10.59 17.13 15.95
C MET A 48 -9.11 17.05 15.59
N LEU A 49 -8.79 16.47 14.43
CA LEU A 49 -7.41 16.32 13.98
C LEU A 49 -6.72 17.67 13.72
N SER A 50 -7.44 18.64 13.16
CA SER A 50 -6.96 20.02 12.98
C SER A 50 -6.48 20.63 14.29
N LYS A 51 -7.26 20.45 15.37
CA LYS A 51 -6.91 20.96 16.71
C LYS A 51 -5.72 20.26 17.35
N LEU A 52 -5.55 18.95 17.09
CA LEU A 52 -4.46 18.16 17.69
C LEU A 52 -3.13 18.37 16.99
N ILE A 53 -3.16 18.51 15.66
CA ILE A 53 -1.96 18.65 14.83
C ILE A 53 -1.61 20.12 14.59
N GLU A 54 -2.56 21.03 14.78
CA GLU A 54 -2.41 22.47 14.57
C GLU A 54 -1.94 22.80 13.15
N SER A 55 -2.59 22.16 12.16
CA SER A 55 -2.23 22.31 10.75
C SER A 55 -3.42 22.78 9.91
N PRO A 56 -3.26 23.81 9.06
CA PRO A 56 -4.33 24.33 8.21
C PRO A 56 -4.77 23.33 7.12
N ILE A 57 -3.95 22.32 6.82
CA ILE A 57 -4.23 21.31 5.78
C ILE A 57 -5.52 20.52 6.04
N TYR A 58 -5.98 20.49 7.30
CA TYR A 58 -7.22 19.83 7.71
C TYR A 58 -8.48 20.61 7.33
N GLU A 59 -8.34 21.89 6.98
CA GLU A 59 -9.43 22.76 6.53
C GLU A 59 -9.48 22.86 4.99
N GLU A 60 -8.45 22.40 4.30
CA GLU A 60 -8.36 22.42 2.84
C GLU A 60 -9.21 21.30 2.20
N GLU A 61 -10.39 21.64 1.70
CA GLU A 61 -11.32 20.65 1.14
C GLU A 61 -10.71 19.81 -0.02
N LYS A 62 -9.93 20.46 -0.91
CA LYS A 62 -9.26 19.78 -2.04
C LYS A 62 -8.14 18.82 -1.60
N PHE A 63 -7.68 18.94 -0.36
CA PHE A 63 -6.70 18.02 0.21
C PHE A 63 -7.32 16.66 0.51
N TRP A 64 -8.62 16.60 0.81
CA TRP A 64 -9.30 15.38 1.28
C TRP A 64 -10.22 14.79 0.20
N ILE A 65 -9.80 13.66 -0.37
CA ILE A 65 -10.55 12.96 -1.42
C ILE A 65 -11.29 11.73 -0.87
N PRO A 66 -12.39 11.30 -1.51
CA PRO A 66 -13.05 10.05 -1.15
C PRO A 66 -12.11 8.84 -1.25
N TYR A 67 -12.13 7.97 -0.23
CA TYR A 67 -11.28 6.78 -0.20
C TYR A 67 -11.81 5.67 -1.11
N SER A 68 -13.12 5.40 -1.06
CA SER A 68 -13.73 4.28 -1.78
C SER A 68 -14.10 4.66 -3.23
N PRO A 69 -13.59 3.95 -4.24
CA PRO A 69 -13.94 4.21 -5.64
C PRO A 69 -15.36 3.73 -6.00
N ARG A 70 -15.92 2.78 -5.25
CA ARG A 70 -17.23 2.14 -5.51
C ARG A 70 -18.35 2.60 -4.58
N LYS A 71 -17.98 3.11 -3.39
CA LYS A 71 -18.93 3.49 -2.34
C LYS A 71 -18.62 4.90 -1.83
N PRO A 72 -18.75 5.93 -2.68
CA PRO A 72 -18.45 7.31 -2.29
C PRO A 72 -19.39 7.83 -1.18
N GLU A 73 -20.55 7.20 -0.98
CA GLU A 73 -21.49 7.48 0.11
C GLU A 73 -20.92 7.09 1.49
N ILE A 74 -19.92 6.22 1.54
CA ILE A 74 -19.14 6.00 2.75
C ILE A 74 -18.26 7.24 2.92
N ASP A 75 -18.61 8.10 3.88
CA ASP A 75 -17.89 9.33 4.23
C ASP A 75 -16.53 9.04 4.89
N VAL A 76 -15.69 8.27 4.20
CA VAL A 76 -14.30 7.99 4.54
C VAL A 76 -13.45 8.65 3.47
N ILE A 77 -12.55 9.50 3.94
CA ILE A 77 -11.67 10.33 3.14
C ILE A 77 -10.21 9.98 3.40
N LYS A 78 -9.35 10.39 2.48
CA LYS A 78 -7.89 10.33 2.63
C LYS A 78 -7.24 11.56 1.98
N PRO A 79 -5.96 11.84 2.27
CA PRO A 79 -5.21 12.86 1.56
C PRO A 79 -5.21 12.65 0.04
N ASN A 80 -5.05 13.74 -0.71
CA ASN A 80 -4.99 13.68 -2.16
C ASN A 80 -3.72 12.96 -2.64
N ARG A 81 -3.78 12.46 -3.87
CA ARG A 81 -2.71 11.57 -4.40
C ARG A 81 -1.38 12.28 -4.57
N GLU A 82 -1.42 13.55 -4.97
CA GLU A 82 -0.21 14.34 -5.18
C GLU A 82 0.59 14.46 -3.87
N TRP A 83 -0.10 14.78 -2.78
CA TRP A 83 0.53 14.85 -1.46
C TRP A 83 1.03 13.49 -1.00
N ILE A 84 0.22 12.42 -1.15
CA ILE A 84 0.64 11.06 -0.75
C ILE A 84 1.92 10.67 -1.47
N TYR A 85 1.97 10.86 -2.79
CA TYR A 85 3.12 10.50 -3.60
C TYR A 85 4.36 11.29 -3.18
N LYS A 86 4.25 12.63 -3.10
CA LYS A 86 5.36 13.50 -2.67
C LYS A 86 5.89 13.11 -1.29
N LYS A 87 4.99 12.88 -0.32
CA LYS A 87 5.42 12.52 1.05
C LYS A 87 6.04 11.13 1.09
N PHE A 88 5.47 10.16 0.38
CA PHE A 88 6.03 8.80 0.34
C PHE A 88 7.37 8.75 -0.40
N ASP A 89 7.58 9.56 -1.43
CA ASP A 89 8.88 9.65 -2.10
C ASP A 89 9.97 10.17 -1.16
N VAL A 90 9.68 11.21 -0.36
CA VAL A 90 10.59 11.68 0.70
C VAL A 90 10.91 10.56 1.70
N LEU A 91 9.89 9.89 2.24
CA LEU A 91 10.08 8.79 3.19
C LEU A 91 10.91 7.65 2.56
N LYS A 92 10.65 7.30 1.30
CA LYS A 92 11.38 6.28 0.54
C LYS A 92 12.86 6.67 0.38
N ASN A 93 13.14 7.91 -0.02
CA ASN A 93 14.51 8.39 -0.22
C ASN A 93 15.30 8.31 1.09
N VAL A 94 14.73 8.77 2.21
CA VAL A 94 15.33 8.67 3.54
C VAL A 94 15.56 7.21 3.93
N ALA A 95 14.55 6.34 3.77
CA ALA A 95 14.66 4.92 4.08
C ALA A 95 15.83 4.26 3.32
N VAL A 96 15.96 4.54 2.03
CA VAL A 96 17.02 4.01 1.17
C VAL A 96 18.39 4.50 1.62
N ARG A 97 18.54 5.80 1.95
CA ARG A 97 19.81 6.34 2.50
C ARG A 97 20.24 5.61 3.77
N GLN A 98 19.29 5.18 4.60
CA GLN A 98 19.53 4.43 5.83
C GLN A 98 19.66 2.89 5.61
N GLY A 99 19.53 2.42 4.36
CA GLY A 99 19.54 0.99 4.04
C GLY A 99 18.35 0.23 4.62
N ILE A 100 17.19 0.87 4.70
CA ILE A 100 15.92 0.32 5.16
C ILE A 100 15.00 0.12 3.95
N GLY A 101 14.42 -1.06 3.83
CA GLY A 101 13.43 -1.35 2.80
C GLY A 101 12.15 -0.53 2.97
N PHE A 102 11.56 -0.08 1.89
CA PHE A 102 10.37 0.77 1.89
C PHE A 102 9.26 0.12 1.07
N ALA A 103 8.05 0.10 1.61
CA ALA A 103 6.87 -0.27 0.84
C ALA A 103 5.62 0.47 1.30
N THR A 104 4.68 0.60 0.36
CA THR A 104 3.37 1.18 0.58
C THR A 104 2.33 0.07 0.73
N CYS A 105 1.34 0.25 1.60
CA CYS A 105 0.23 -0.67 1.77
C CYS A 105 -1.07 0.02 1.38
N LYS A 106 -1.86 -0.64 0.51
CA LYS A 106 -3.17 -0.17 0.04
C LYS A 106 -3.21 1.20 -0.64
N GLU A 107 -2.06 1.78 -1.00
CA GLU A 107 -2.00 3.03 -1.78
C GLU A 107 -1.78 2.80 -3.28
N GLY A 108 -1.34 1.59 -3.65
CA GLY A 108 -1.10 1.23 -5.04
C GLY A 108 0.00 2.05 -5.73
N LEU A 109 0.90 2.64 -4.94
CA LEU A 109 2.14 3.28 -5.36
C LEU A 109 3.27 2.25 -5.28
N PHE A 110 3.22 1.29 -6.21
CA PHE A 110 4.12 0.12 -6.24
C PHE A 110 5.51 0.47 -6.75
N ASP A 111 5.61 1.51 -7.57
CA ASP A 111 6.83 2.14 -8.08
C ASP A 111 7.74 2.67 -6.97
N LEU A 112 7.17 2.99 -5.80
CA LEU A 112 7.94 3.41 -4.62
C LEU A 112 8.49 2.24 -3.80
N HIS A 113 8.11 0.98 -4.08
CA HIS A 113 8.57 -0.16 -3.29
C HIS A 113 10.04 -0.50 -3.58
N THR A 114 10.85 -0.65 -2.55
CA THR A 114 12.27 -1.07 -2.67
C THR A 114 12.52 -2.50 -2.21
N ILE A 115 11.44 -3.23 -1.89
CA ILE A 115 11.46 -4.59 -1.36
C ILE A 115 10.39 -5.48 -2.03
N PRO A 116 10.51 -6.81 -1.97
CA PRO A 116 9.69 -7.71 -2.79
C PRO A 116 8.20 -7.78 -2.42
N ASN A 117 7.82 -7.44 -1.18
CA ASN A 117 6.41 -7.37 -0.77
C ASN A 117 6.19 -6.50 0.46
N CYS A 118 5.06 -5.78 0.48
CA CYS A 118 4.75 -4.84 1.55
C CYS A 118 4.44 -5.48 2.92
N CYS A 119 4.28 -6.80 3.03
CA CYS A 119 3.93 -7.44 4.30
C CYS A 119 5.14 -7.96 5.11
N GLY A 120 6.35 -7.95 4.53
CA GLY A 120 7.55 -8.45 5.19
C GLY A 120 7.62 -9.98 5.29
N ILE A 121 6.67 -10.70 4.68
CA ILE A 121 6.62 -12.16 4.73
C ILE A 121 7.82 -12.81 4.02
N HIS A 122 8.53 -12.07 3.17
CA HIS A 122 9.77 -12.53 2.54
C HIS A 122 10.93 -12.76 3.51
N TYR A 123 10.83 -12.29 4.76
CA TYR A 123 11.78 -12.63 5.80
C TYR A 123 11.50 -13.98 6.47
N LEU A 124 10.39 -14.65 6.13
CA LEU A 124 10.07 -15.99 6.60
C LEU A 124 10.56 -17.03 5.59
N GLU A 125 10.81 -18.24 6.08
CA GLU A 125 11.06 -19.41 5.24
C GLU A 125 9.74 -20.08 4.83
N ASN A 126 9.72 -20.76 3.68
CA ASN A 126 8.61 -21.61 3.22
C ASN A 126 7.22 -20.93 3.17
N TYR A 127 7.16 -19.61 2.99
CA TYR A 127 5.90 -18.88 2.88
C TYR A 127 5.24 -19.05 1.52
N LYS A 128 3.90 -18.94 1.52
CA LYS A 128 3.08 -18.90 0.30
C LYS A 128 2.42 -17.53 0.17
N LEU A 129 2.25 -17.08 -1.07
CA LEU A 129 1.64 -15.80 -1.42
C LEU A 129 0.36 -16.02 -2.21
N ARG A 130 -0.63 -15.14 -2.01
CA ARG A 130 -1.70 -14.98 -2.98
C ARG A 130 -1.31 -13.87 -3.96
N PRO A 131 -1.63 -13.97 -5.25
CA PRO A 131 -1.41 -12.87 -6.18
C PRO A 131 -2.16 -11.60 -5.75
N THR A 132 -1.56 -10.44 -5.98
CA THR A 132 -2.16 -9.12 -5.72
C THR A 132 -1.91 -8.20 -6.92
N LEU A 133 -2.48 -6.99 -6.90
CA LEU A 133 -2.21 -5.98 -7.93
C LEU A 133 -0.71 -5.66 -8.08
N TYR A 134 0.10 -5.89 -7.04
CA TYR A 134 1.55 -5.68 -7.11
C TYR A 134 2.21 -6.63 -8.12
N GLU A 135 1.88 -7.94 -8.08
CA GLU A 135 2.38 -8.91 -9.06
C GLU A 135 1.96 -8.51 -10.48
N PHE A 136 0.69 -8.15 -10.67
CA PHE A 136 0.21 -7.72 -11.98
C PHE A 136 0.87 -6.42 -12.45
N TRP A 137 1.26 -5.50 -11.57
CA TRP A 137 1.98 -4.29 -11.97
C TRP A 137 3.44 -4.60 -12.31
N LYS A 138 4.12 -5.33 -11.42
CA LYS A 138 5.54 -5.67 -11.54
C LYS A 138 5.83 -6.48 -12.79
N TYR A 139 4.92 -7.39 -13.14
CA TYR A 139 5.05 -8.27 -14.29
C TYR A 139 4.18 -7.83 -15.47
N GLY A 140 3.31 -6.81 -15.31
CA GLY A 140 2.25 -6.42 -16.26
C GLY A 140 2.68 -5.78 -17.58
N LYS A 141 3.98 -5.71 -17.87
CA LYS A 141 4.44 -5.61 -19.28
C LYS A 141 4.11 -6.87 -20.08
N LEU A 142 3.71 -7.92 -19.38
CA LEU A 142 3.21 -9.19 -19.88
C LEU A 142 1.69 -9.15 -20.03
N ASN A 143 1.17 -9.77 -21.09
CA ASN A 143 -0.28 -9.97 -21.22
C ASN A 143 -0.82 -10.84 -20.06
N PHE A 144 -2.13 -10.84 -19.84
CA PHE A 144 -2.74 -11.59 -18.73
C PHE A 144 -2.32 -13.07 -18.66
N ARG A 145 -2.11 -13.74 -19.81
CA ARG A 145 -1.65 -15.15 -19.84
C ARG A 145 -0.21 -15.29 -19.35
N GLU A 146 0.65 -14.37 -19.73
CA GLU A 146 2.06 -14.39 -19.33
C GLU A 146 2.24 -14.06 -17.83
N VAL A 147 1.37 -13.24 -17.23
CA VAL A 147 1.35 -13.07 -15.76
C VAL A 147 0.98 -14.38 -15.06
N LEU A 148 0.01 -15.14 -15.60
CA LEU A 148 -0.35 -16.45 -15.05
C LEU A 148 0.82 -17.44 -15.10
N ASN A 149 1.63 -17.41 -16.16
CA ASN A 149 2.84 -18.24 -16.27
C ASN A 149 3.85 -17.93 -15.14
N PHE A 150 4.00 -16.67 -14.72
CA PHE A 150 4.86 -16.33 -13.59
C PHE A 150 4.30 -16.85 -12.26
N LEU A 151 2.97 -16.87 -12.12
CA LEU A 151 2.30 -17.41 -10.95
C LEU A 151 2.38 -18.95 -10.87
N GLU A 152 2.86 -19.63 -11.91
CA GLU A 152 3.14 -21.06 -11.86
C GLU A 152 4.21 -21.43 -10.82
N ASP A 153 5.01 -20.46 -10.36
CA ASP A 153 5.89 -20.60 -9.18
C ASP A 153 5.11 -21.23 -8.00
N GLU A 154 5.70 -22.27 -7.40
CA GLU A 154 5.18 -22.97 -6.23
C GLU A 154 4.88 -22.03 -5.05
N LYS A 155 5.51 -20.86 -5.01
CA LYS A 155 5.30 -19.81 -4.02
C LYS A 155 3.89 -19.20 -4.06
N TYR A 156 3.24 -19.16 -5.22
CA TYR A 156 1.92 -18.55 -5.38
C TYR A 156 0.78 -19.58 -5.32
N ILE A 157 -0.25 -19.26 -4.53
CA ILE A 157 -1.45 -20.09 -4.34
C ILE A 157 -2.69 -19.39 -4.90
N TYR A 158 -3.23 -19.94 -5.99
CA TYR A 158 -4.41 -19.45 -6.72
C TYR A 158 -5.04 -20.59 -7.52
N GLY A 159 -6.26 -20.41 -8.02
CA GLY A 159 -6.94 -21.39 -8.87
C GLY A 159 -7.05 -22.77 -8.22
N GLU A 160 -6.67 -23.81 -8.97
CA GLU A 160 -6.72 -25.21 -8.53
C GLU A 160 -5.71 -25.53 -7.43
N LYS A 161 -4.59 -24.77 -7.32
CA LYS A 161 -3.61 -24.96 -6.21
C LYS A 161 -4.27 -24.77 -4.84
N LEU A 162 -5.37 -24.01 -4.77
CA LEU A 162 -6.15 -23.81 -3.55
C LEU A 162 -6.94 -25.04 -3.10
N ASP A 163 -7.13 -26.04 -3.97
CA ASP A 163 -7.93 -27.22 -3.63
C ASP A 163 -7.24 -28.17 -2.64
N LYS A 164 -5.94 -27.97 -2.41
CA LYS A 164 -5.17 -28.62 -1.34
C LYS A 164 -5.40 -28.00 0.04
N TYR A 165 -6.04 -26.82 0.13
CA TYR A 165 -6.23 -26.09 1.38
C TYR A 165 -7.61 -26.32 2.00
N PRO A 166 -7.75 -26.25 3.34
CA PRO A 166 -9.04 -26.33 4.03
C PRO A 166 -10.07 -25.32 3.48
N ARG A 167 -11.35 -25.70 3.53
CA ARG A 167 -12.45 -24.90 2.98
C ARG A 167 -12.50 -23.47 3.53
N SER A 168 -12.16 -23.29 4.81
CA SER A 168 -12.11 -21.98 5.48
C SER A 168 -11.13 -21.02 4.82
N ILE A 169 -9.93 -21.50 4.45
CA ILE A 169 -8.90 -20.71 3.76
C ILE A 169 -9.25 -20.56 2.27
N ARG A 170 -9.59 -21.68 1.63
CA ARG A 170 -9.89 -21.74 0.19
C ARG A 170 -10.98 -20.77 -0.22
N LYS A 171 -12.07 -20.68 0.55
CA LYS A 171 -13.21 -19.80 0.25
C LYS A 171 -12.76 -18.33 0.18
N GLY A 172 -12.00 -17.87 1.17
CA GLY A 172 -11.51 -16.49 1.21
C GLY A 172 -10.58 -16.16 0.05
N LEU A 173 -9.68 -17.10 -0.30
CA LEU A 173 -8.72 -16.90 -1.39
C LEU A 173 -9.38 -16.93 -2.78
N LYS A 174 -10.37 -17.81 -3.03
CA LYS A 174 -11.14 -17.79 -4.29
C LYS A 174 -11.96 -16.51 -4.44
N VAL A 175 -12.51 -15.96 -3.35
CA VAL A 175 -13.19 -14.65 -3.37
C VAL A 175 -12.22 -13.52 -3.69
N HIS A 176 -11.03 -13.52 -3.06
CA HIS A 176 -9.97 -12.56 -3.36
C HIS A 176 -9.55 -12.62 -4.83
N GLU A 177 -9.32 -13.82 -5.36
CA GLU A 177 -8.95 -14.04 -6.76
C GLU A 177 -10.01 -13.47 -7.71
N LYS A 178 -11.29 -13.76 -7.47
CA LYS A 178 -12.39 -13.18 -8.25
C LYS A 178 -12.38 -11.65 -8.24
N ILE A 179 -12.27 -11.04 -7.05
CA ILE A 179 -12.25 -9.57 -6.91
C ILE A 179 -11.03 -8.96 -7.60
N LEU A 180 -9.86 -9.60 -7.49
CA LEU A 180 -8.64 -9.14 -8.15
C LEU A 180 -8.81 -9.10 -9.67
N LEU A 181 -9.40 -10.14 -10.26
CA LEU A 181 -9.67 -10.21 -11.70
C LEU A 181 -10.70 -9.16 -12.14
N GLU A 182 -11.79 -8.99 -11.40
CA GLU A 182 -12.79 -7.94 -11.68
C GLU A 182 -12.14 -6.55 -11.69
N VAL A 183 -11.33 -6.25 -10.67
CA VAL A 183 -10.65 -4.95 -10.52
C VAL A 183 -9.65 -4.70 -11.65
N LEU A 184 -8.91 -5.72 -12.09
CA LEU A 184 -7.96 -5.60 -13.21
C LEU A 184 -8.66 -5.27 -14.54
N LEU A 185 -9.90 -5.72 -14.73
CA LEU A 185 -10.70 -5.45 -15.92
C LEU A 185 -11.37 -4.07 -15.88
N GLU A 186 -11.48 -3.44 -14.70
CA GLU A 186 -12.14 -2.16 -14.50
C GLU A 186 -11.15 -0.99 -14.47
N SER A 187 -10.71 -0.53 -15.64
CA SER A 187 -9.69 0.53 -15.80
C SER A 187 -9.94 1.80 -14.95
N LYS A 188 -11.20 2.25 -14.86
CA LYS A 188 -11.59 3.43 -14.06
C LYS A 188 -11.40 3.22 -12.54
N ILE A 189 -11.51 1.99 -12.06
CA ILE A 189 -11.29 1.65 -10.65
C ILE A 189 -9.82 1.39 -10.41
N LEU A 190 -9.16 0.66 -11.31
CA LEU A 190 -7.75 0.36 -11.24
C LEU A 190 -6.90 1.63 -11.15
N SER A 191 -7.17 2.62 -12.00
CA SER A 191 -6.51 3.94 -11.96
C SER A 191 -6.77 4.70 -10.66
N LYS A 192 -7.81 4.33 -9.90
CA LYS A 192 -8.11 4.97 -8.61
C LYS A 192 -7.40 4.34 -7.42
N ILE A 193 -7.23 3.03 -7.44
CA ILE A 193 -6.66 2.26 -6.31
C ILE A 193 -5.15 2.01 -6.49
N ALA A 194 -4.69 1.95 -7.74
CA ALA A 194 -3.30 1.71 -8.11
C ALA A 194 -2.95 2.62 -9.30
N PRO A 195 -2.70 3.93 -9.04
CA PRO A 195 -2.46 4.92 -10.08
C PRO A 195 -1.30 4.58 -11.02
N VAL A 196 -0.36 3.74 -10.56
CA VAL A 196 0.79 3.25 -11.34
C VAL A 196 0.42 2.41 -12.57
N PHE A 197 -0.83 1.93 -12.69
CA PHE A 197 -1.33 1.26 -13.90
C PHE A 197 -1.79 2.23 -14.99
N SER A 198 -1.80 3.54 -14.73
CA SER A 198 -2.27 4.57 -15.66
C SER A 198 -1.15 5.50 -16.13
N GLN A 199 0.10 5.17 -15.81
CA GLN A 199 1.30 5.88 -16.25
C GLN A 199 1.83 5.33 -17.58
#